data_AF-A0A930DDZ7-F1
#
_entry.id   AF-A0A930DDZ7-F1
#
_cell.length_a   1.000
_cell.length_b   1.000
_cell.length_c   1.000
_cell.angle_alpha   90.00
_cell.angle_beta   90.00
_cell.angle_gamma   90.00
#
_symmetry.space_group_name_H-M   'P 1'
#
loop_
_entity.id
_entity.type
_entity.pdbx_description
1 polymer ?
#
loop_
_entity_poly.entity_id
_entity_poly.type
_entity_poly.pdbx_seq_one_letter_code
_entity_poly.pdbx_strand_id
1 'polypeptide(L)'
;MKNRSSFCKVSTGMLIFALSTPALLVGCSGPQPKTEGAVYDTGKVAEYATPYVSYDANYNTEEYNAIDESNFKAVATSPLSTFAADVDTASYANIRRFINSGELPPADAVRIEEMLNYFHYDYPHPNEGEPFSVTTEISACPWNPDTKLMMVGMQAKQVDELEKKPSNLVFLIDVSGSMDSPDKLPLVKNAFLLLCEQLKENDTISIVTYAGSDQVILEGAKGSDSKEIMTAIEDLEAGGSTAGSEGIKTAYEIARKYFKADGNNRVILATDGDLNVGITSEGELTRLIKKEK
;
A
#
# COMPACT_ATOMS: atom_id res chain seq x y z
N MET A 1 -58.71 8.32 -19.63
CA MET A 1 -58.27 7.01 -20.17
C MET A 1 -57.27 6.44 -19.15
N LYS A 2 -57.65 5.62 -18.17
CA LYS A 2 -57.89 4.15 -18.20
C LYS A 2 -56.82 3.35 -18.95
N ASN A 3 -55.85 2.78 -18.22
CA ASN A 3 -55.55 1.33 -18.10
C ASN A 3 -54.21 1.15 -17.36
N ARG A 4 -54.18 0.60 -16.14
CA ARG A 4 -54.31 -0.82 -15.70
C ARG A 4 -52.97 -1.56 -15.63
N SER A 5 -52.44 -1.61 -14.40
CA SER A 5 -51.94 -2.77 -13.63
C SER A 5 -51.44 -4.02 -14.37
N SER A 6 -50.30 -4.55 -13.90
CA SER A 6 -50.17 -5.97 -13.53
C SER A 6 -49.06 -6.23 -12.51
N PHE A 7 -49.42 -7.07 -11.53
CA PHE A 7 -48.64 -7.65 -10.44
C PHE A 7 -47.75 -8.80 -10.93
N CYS A 8 -46.65 -9.09 -10.22
CA CYS A 8 -46.17 -10.46 -10.03
C CYS A 8 -45.53 -10.65 -8.64
N LYS A 9 -45.96 -11.70 -7.94
CA LYS A 9 -45.51 -12.21 -6.63
C LYS A 9 -44.55 -13.39 -6.86
N VAL A 10 -43.48 -13.50 -6.08
CA VAL A 10 -42.82 -14.78 -5.72
C VAL A 10 -42.26 -14.61 -4.29
N SER A 11 -42.95 -15.09 -3.25
CA SER A 11 -42.85 -16.40 -2.59
C SER A 11 -41.62 -16.59 -1.68
N THR A 12 -41.88 -16.42 -0.39
CA THR A 12 -41.47 -17.19 0.78
C THR A 12 -40.52 -18.38 0.57
N GLY A 13 -39.39 -18.36 1.30
CA GLY A 13 -38.50 -19.50 1.52
C GLY A 13 -37.82 -19.39 2.89
N MET A 14 -38.47 -19.97 3.89
CA MET A 14 -38.02 -20.17 5.27
C MET A 14 -36.95 -21.28 5.28
N LEU A 15 -35.78 -21.04 5.88
CA LEU A 15 -34.82 -22.11 6.18
C LEU A 15 -34.46 -22.13 7.66
N ILE A 16 -34.44 -23.36 8.17
CA ILE A 16 -34.55 -23.77 9.57
C ILE A 16 -33.16 -23.91 10.19
N PHE A 17 -33.04 -23.49 11.46
CA PHE A 17 -31.94 -23.77 12.36
C PHE A 17 -31.71 -25.29 12.55
N ALA A 18 -30.46 -25.73 12.50
CA ALA A 18 -30.03 -26.97 13.14
C ALA A 18 -28.68 -26.76 13.85
N LEU A 19 -28.75 -26.86 15.17
CA LEU A 19 -27.63 -27.04 16.11
C LEU A 19 -27.01 -28.43 15.95
N SER A 20 -25.69 -28.56 15.99
CA SER A 20 -25.02 -29.62 16.75
C SER A 20 -23.49 -29.43 16.91
N THR A 21 -23.13 -29.21 18.18
CA THR A 21 -21.95 -29.71 18.93
C THR A 21 -20.50 -29.33 18.54
N PRO A 22 -19.73 -28.76 19.49
CA PRO A 22 -18.29 -28.54 19.35
C PRO A 22 -17.48 -29.78 19.77
N ALA A 23 -16.49 -30.15 18.98
CA ALA A 23 -15.48 -31.14 19.37
C ALA A 23 -14.30 -30.41 20.04
N LEU A 24 -14.25 -30.52 21.37
CA LEU A 24 -13.07 -30.25 22.19
C LEU A 24 -12.00 -31.31 21.91
N LEU A 25 -10.88 -30.92 21.30
CA LEU A 25 -9.65 -31.72 21.32
C LEU A 25 -8.79 -31.26 22.49
N VAL A 26 -8.85 -32.05 23.56
CA VAL A 26 -7.99 -31.95 24.73
C VAL A 26 -6.59 -32.43 24.35
N GLY A 27 -5.61 -31.53 24.44
CA GLY A 27 -4.20 -31.89 24.46
C GLY A 27 -3.83 -32.54 25.79
N CYS A 28 -3.19 -33.71 25.71
CA CYS A 28 -2.50 -34.33 26.84
C CYS A 28 -1.00 -34.40 26.54
N SER A 29 -0.21 -33.78 27.41
CA SER A 29 1.25 -33.75 27.39
C SER A 29 1.85 -34.90 28.21
N GLY A 30 2.88 -35.55 27.65
CA GLY A 30 3.98 -36.27 28.33
C GLY A 30 3.69 -37.67 28.92
N PRO A 31 4.73 -38.51 29.22
CA PRO A 31 6.18 -38.29 29.16
C PRO A 31 6.97 -39.29 28.27
N GLN A 32 8.18 -38.88 27.87
CA GLN A 32 9.23 -39.69 27.24
C GLN A 32 9.78 -40.78 28.19
N PRO A 33 9.98 -42.03 27.73
CA PRO A 33 10.87 -42.98 28.39
C PRO A 33 12.31 -42.87 27.85
N LYS A 34 13.24 -42.99 28.81
CA LYS A 34 14.69 -42.91 28.67
C LYS A 34 15.29 -44.12 27.96
N THR A 35 16.44 -43.86 27.35
CA THR A 35 17.38 -44.70 26.62
C THR A 35 17.91 -45.94 27.35
N GLU A 36 18.01 -47.06 26.62
CA GLU A 36 19.05 -48.11 26.69
C GLU A 36 19.21 -48.58 25.22
N GLY A 37 20.34 -48.48 24.53
CA GLY A 37 21.67 -49.00 24.84
C GLY A 37 22.07 -49.93 23.68
N ALA A 38 22.89 -49.44 22.75
CA ALA A 38 23.75 -50.28 21.90
C ALA A 38 24.85 -49.41 21.27
N VAL A 39 26.06 -49.55 21.83
CA VAL A 39 27.29 -48.97 21.30
C VAL A 39 27.77 -49.86 20.16
N TYR A 40 27.84 -49.32 18.95
CA TYR A 40 28.62 -49.90 17.86
C TYR A 40 29.69 -48.89 17.44
N ASP A 41 30.92 -49.21 17.84
CA ASP A 41 32.14 -48.54 17.38
C ASP A 41 32.34 -48.83 15.89
N THR A 42 32.16 -47.80 15.06
CA THR A 42 32.63 -47.82 13.67
C THR A 42 33.19 -46.44 13.32
N GLY A 43 34.52 -46.35 13.32
CA GLY A 43 35.32 -45.62 12.33
C GLY A 43 35.10 -44.11 12.19
N LYS A 44 36.11 -43.34 12.59
CA LYS A 44 36.29 -41.92 12.23
C LYS A 44 36.08 -41.68 10.73
N VAL A 45 35.03 -40.95 10.38
CA VAL A 45 34.94 -40.15 9.16
C VAL A 45 34.94 -38.69 9.58
N ALA A 46 35.93 -37.93 9.08
CA ALA A 46 35.99 -36.49 9.27
C ALA A 46 34.88 -35.84 8.45
N GLU A 47 33.79 -35.48 9.11
CA GLU A 47 32.69 -34.73 8.53
C GLU A 47 33.15 -33.28 8.35
N TYR A 48 33.36 -32.87 7.09
CA TYR A 48 33.51 -31.47 6.74
C TYR A 48 32.16 -30.81 6.92
N ALA A 49 31.89 -30.30 8.12
CA ALA A 49 30.74 -29.45 8.38
C ALA A 49 30.90 -28.15 7.56
N THR A 50 30.26 -28.09 6.40
CA THR A 50 29.99 -26.82 5.74
C THR A 50 29.06 -26.04 6.67
N PRO A 51 29.36 -24.77 7.00
CA PRO A 51 28.44 -23.98 7.78
C PRO A 51 27.16 -23.84 6.96
N TYR A 52 26.09 -24.45 7.46
CA TYR A 52 24.73 -24.22 6.97
C TYR A 52 24.43 -22.75 7.27
N VAL A 53 24.67 -21.88 6.29
CA VAL A 53 24.15 -20.51 6.34
C VAL A 53 22.65 -20.66 6.18
N SER A 54 21.94 -20.59 7.30
CA SER A 54 20.50 -20.36 7.30
C SER A 54 20.27 -19.02 6.63
N TYR A 55 19.93 -19.02 5.35
CA TYR A 55 19.23 -17.89 4.77
C TYR A 55 17.87 -17.85 5.47
N ASP A 56 17.73 -16.98 6.46
CA ASP A 56 16.41 -16.58 6.93
C ASP A 56 15.62 -16.13 5.69
N ALA A 57 14.67 -16.94 5.24
CA ALA A 57 13.81 -16.64 4.11
C ALA A 57 12.78 -15.53 4.42
N ASN A 58 12.88 -14.91 5.61
CA ASN A 58 12.01 -13.85 6.11
C ASN A 58 12.79 -12.56 6.38
N TYR A 59 13.58 -12.11 5.40
CA TYR A 59 14.02 -10.71 5.40
C TYR A 59 12.84 -9.83 4.97
N ASN A 60 12.05 -9.38 5.95
CA ASN A 60 11.02 -8.39 5.75
C ASN A 60 11.59 -6.99 6.06
N THR A 61 11.61 -6.11 5.06
CA THR A 61 12.03 -4.71 5.19
C THR A 61 10.86 -3.75 5.34
N GLU A 62 9.61 -4.25 5.36
CA GLU A 62 8.42 -3.43 5.54
C GLU A 62 8.40 -2.78 6.93
N GLU A 63 8.30 -1.45 6.96
CA GLU A 63 8.16 -0.67 8.18
C GLU A 63 6.73 -0.16 8.35
N TYR A 64 6.22 -0.21 9.59
CA TYR A 64 4.90 0.29 9.95
C TYR A 64 5.01 1.27 11.10
N ASN A 65 4.44 2.46 10.90
CA ASN A 65 4.38 3.47 11.96
C ASN A 65 3.44 3.00 13.08
N ALA A 66 3.88 3.15 14.33
CA ALA A 66 3.03 2.87 15.48
C ALA A 66 1.72 3.67 15.41
N ILE A 67 0.61 3.01 15.77
CA ILE A 67 -0.71 3.63 15.79
C ILE A 67 -0.89 4.34 17.15
N ASP A 68 -1.05 5.66 17.12
CA ASP A 68 -1.40 6.45 18.30
C ASP A 68 -2.92 6.65 18.36
N GLU A 69 -3.60 5.89 19.23
CA GLU A 69 -5.03 6.03 19.41
C GLU A 69 -5.37 7.31 20.18
N SER A 70 -6.33 8.08 19.64
CA SER A 70 -6.83 9.26 20.33
C SER A 70 -7.57 8.88 21.61
N ASN A 71 -7.03 9.30 22.76
CA ASN A 71 -7.69 9.17 24.05
C ASN A 71 -9.03 9.94 24.11
N PHE A 72 -9.91 9.56 25.04
CA PHE A 72 -11.14 10.29 25.33
C PHE A 72 -10.84 11.74 25.73
N LYS A 73 -11.43 12.69 24.99
CA LYS A 73 -11.31 14.13 25.27
C LYS A 73 -12.61 14.67 25.85
N ALA A 74 -12.50 15.49 26.89
CA ALA A 74 -13.65 16.20 27.44
C ALA A 74 -14.10 17.31 26.48
N VAL A 75 -15.37 17.27 26.07
CA VAL A 75 -15.96 18.26 25.14
C VAL A 75 -15.87 19.68 25.70
N ALA A 76 -15.92 19.85 27.02
CA ALA A 76 -15.79 21.16 27.67
C ALA A 76 -14.44 21.84 27.40
N THR A 77 -13.36 21.08 27.20
CA THR A 77 -12.00 21.59 26.94
C THR A 77 -11.54 21.40 25.51
N SER A 78 -12.15 20.46 24.77
CA SER A 78 -11.77 20.14 23.39
C SER A 78 -13.05 19.85 22.56
N PRO A 79 -13.83 20.89 22.21
CA PRO A 79 -15.12 20.73 21.55
C PRO A 79 -15.01 20.46 20.04
N LEU A 80 -13.81 20.42 19.48
CA LEU A 80 -13.56 20.25 18.05
C LEU A 80 -12.82 18.94 17.79
N SER A 81 -13.30 18.19 16.80
CA SER A 81 -12.60 17.06 16.19
C SER A 81 -12.02 17.51 14.85
N THR A 82 -10.78 17.15 14.59
CA THR A 82 -10.10 17.42 13.33
C THR A 82 -9.60 16.09 12.79
N PHE A 83 -9.87 15.84 11.52
CA PHE A 83 -9.41 14.67 10.78
C PHE A 83 -8.82 15.14 9.46
N ALA A 84 -7.89 14.38 8.91
CA ALA A 84 -7.34 14.65 7.59
C ALA A 84 -8.42 14.38 6.53
N ALA A 85 -8.38 15.15 5.44
CA ALA A 85 -9.20 14.88 4.26
C ALA A 85 -8.51 13.91 3.29
N ASP A 86 -7.35 13.35 3.68
CA ASP A 86 -6.63 12.37 2.87
C ASP A 86 -7.37 11.03 2.86
N VAL A 87 -7.25 10.32 1.75
CA VAL A 87 -7.93 9.04 1.55
C VAL A 87 -6.88 7.99 1.22
N ASP A 88 -6.35 7.37 2.27
CA ASP A 88 -5.47 6.23 2.16
C ASP A 88 -6.27 4.92 2.14
N THR A 89 -5.83 3.97 1.33
CA THR A 89 -6.50 2.66 1.14
C THR A 89 -5.50 1.49 1.12
N ALA A 90 -4.22 1.75 1.36
CA ALA A 90 -3.14 0.80 1.17
C ALA A 90 -3.19 -0.33 2.21
N SER A 91 -3.50 0.01 3.47
CA SER A 91 -3.57 -0.93 4.59
C SER A 91 -4.55 -2.06 4.30
N TYR A 92 -5.75 -1.79 3.78
CA TYR A 92 -6.71 -2.86 3.47
C TYR A 92 -6.16 -3.83 2.40
N ALA A 93 -5.54 -3.30 1.34
CA ALA A 93 -4.95 -4.13 0.30
C ALA A 93 -3.82 -5.03 0.85
N ASN A 94 -3.00 -4.48 1.74
CA ASN A 94 -1.92 -5.20 2.40
C ASN A 94 -2.43 -6.26 3.40
N ILE A 95 -3.43 -5.92 4.22
CA ILE A 95 -4.14 -6.89 5.09
C ILE A 95 -4.68 -8.05 4.26
N ARG A 96 -5.33 -7.75 3.13
CA ARG A 96 -5.85 -8.77 2.23
C ARG A 96 -4.72 -9.65 1.66
N ARG A 97 -3.54 -9.08 1.35
CA ARG A 97 -2.35 -9.85 0.93
C ARG A 97 -1.97 -10.85 2.03
N PHE A 98 -1.75 -10.41 3.26
CA PHE A 98 -1.40 -11.30 4.38
C PHE A 98 -2.42 -12.42 4.57
N ILE A 99 -3.71 -12.08 4.64
CA ILE A 99 -4.78 -13.07 4.84
C ILE A 99 -4.83 -14.08 3.69
N ASN A 100 -4.68 -13.64 2.43
CA ASN A 100 -4.66 -14.54 1.28
C ASN A 100 -3.43 -15.44 1.25
N SER A 101 -2.31 -14.99 1.83
CA SER A 101 -1.10 -15.80 2.03
C SER A 101 -1.19 -16.73 3.24
N GLY A 102 -2.29 -16.71 4.00
CA GLY A 102 -2.47 -17.53 5.20
C GLY A 102 -1.75 -16.98 6.44
N GLU A 103 -1.33 -15.72 6.41
CA GLU A 103 -0.61 -15.05 7.48
C GLU A 103 -1.50 -14.01 8.17
N LEU A 104 -1.20 -13.74 9.45
CA LEU A 104 -1.83 -12.63 10.16
C LEU A 104 -1.04 -11.35 9.89
N PRO A 105 -1.70 -10.23 9.55
CA PRO A 105 -1.00 -8.97 9.39
C PRO A 105 -0.41 -8.50 10.74
N PRO A 106 0.75 -7.81 10.73
CA PRO A 106 1.24 -7.10 11.90
C PRO A 106 0.19 -6.11 12.42
N ALA A 107 0.12 -5.89 13.74
CA ALA A 107 -0.87 -4.98 14.33
C ALA A 107 -0.76 -3.55 13.76
N ASP A 108 0.47 -3.06 13.61
CA ASP A 108 0.73 -1.71 13.09
C ASP A 108 0.43 -1.56 11.58
N ALA A 109 0.26 -2.68 10.86
CA ALA A 109 -0.19 -2.68 9.47
C ALA A 109 -1.70 -2.42 9.33
N VAL A 110 -2.47 -2.50 10.43
CA VAL A 110 -3.93 -2.37 10.44
C VAL A 110 -4.34 -0.93 10.73
N ARG A 111 -4.57 -0.14 9.67
CA ARG A 111 -5.06 1.23 9.76
C ARG A 111 -6.58 1.24 9.60
N ILE A 112 -7.30 1.41 10.70
CA ILE A 112 -8.78 1.32 10.72
C ILE A 112 -9.41 2.32 9.74
N GLU A 113 -8.87 3.54 9.63
CA GLU A 113 -9.39 4.55 8.70
C GLU A 113 -9.29 4.09 7.24
N GLU A 114 -8.17 3.48 6.85
CA GLU A 114 -7.95 2.98 5.49
C GLU A 114 -8.81 1.75 5.18
N MET A 115 -9.15 0.95 6.18
CA MET A 115 -10.09 -0.16 6.03
C MET A 115 -11.50 0.32 5.71
N LEU A 116 -11.92 1.46 6.29
CA LEU A 116 -13.19 2.08 5.98
C LEU A 116 -13.14 2.77 4.61
N ASN A 117 -12.09 3.54 4.35
CA ASN A 117 -11.91 4.31 3.12
C ASN A 117 -11.70 3.45 1.86
N TYR A 118 -11.29 2.18 1.99
CA TYR A 118 -11.07 1.28 0.85
C TYR A 118 -12.34 1.04 0.00
N PHE A 119 -13.52 1.08 0.63
CA PHE A 119 -14.78 0.78 -0.05
C PHE A 119 -15.39 2.01 -0.70
N HIS A 120 -16.04 1.82 -1.86
CA HIS A 120 -16.82 2.86 -2.48
C HIS A 120 -18.19 2.96 -1.82
N TYR A 121 -18.58 4.18 -1.44
CA TYR A 121 -19.88 4.48 -0.85
C TYR A 121 -20.66 5.41 -1.79
N ASP A 122 -21.95 5.15 -1.93
CA ASP A 122 -22.86 5.96 -2.75
C ASP A 122 -23.29 7.25 -2.01
N TYR A 123 -22.32 8.07 -1.60
CA TYR A 123 -22.60 9.36 -0.97
C TYR A 123 -23.16 10.36 -1.98
N PRO A 124 -24.09 11.25 -1.56
CA PRO A 124 -24.63 12.27 -2.44
C PRO A 124 -23.52 13.21 -2.92
N HIS A 125 -23.59 13.67 -4.16
CA HIS A 125 -22.70 14.71 -4.65
C HIS A 125 -22.96 16.06 -3.94
N PRO A 126 -21.95 16.96 -3.86
CA PRO A 126 -22.17 18.31 -3.34
C PRO A 126 -23.21 19.07 -4.17
N ASN A 127 -23.94 19.98 -3.52
CA ASN A 127 -24.80 20.92 -4.24
C ASN A 127 -23.96 21.89 -5.07
N GLU A 128 -24.60 22.57 -6.02
CA GLU A 128 -23.92 23.57 -6.85
C GLU A 128 -23.29 24.68 -5.99
N GLY A 129 -22.00 24.94 -6.21
CA GLY A 129 -21.24 25.93 -5.43
C GLY A 129 -20.64 25.40 -4.11
N GLU A 130 -20.98 24.19 -3.68
CA GLU A 130 -20.39 23.55 -2.50
C GLU A 130 -19.17 22.69 -2.88
N PRO A 131 -18.08 22.72 -2.10
CA PRO A 131 -16.88 21.95 -2.41
C PRO A 131 -17.05 20.45 -2.13
N PHE A 132 -17.87 20.08 -1.15
CA PHE A 132 -18.14 18.71 -0.75
C PHE A 132 -19.51 18.58 -0.06
N SER A 133 -20.08 17.39 -0.10
CA SER A 133 -21.24 17.01 0.72
C SER A 133 -20.78 16.29 2.00
N VAL A 134 -21.66 16.24 3.00
CA VAL A 134 -21.42 15.51 4.26
C VAL A 134 -22.60 14.60 4.56
N THR A 135 -22.30 13.33 4.83
CA THR A 135 -23.24 12.32 5.30
C THR A 135 -22.87 11.92 6.72
N THR A 136 -23.81 11.96 7.66
CA THR A 136 -23.56 11.56 9.05
C THR A 136 -24.53 10.48 9.48
N GLU A 137 -24.01 9.44 10.13
CA GLU A 137 -24.82 8.40 10.74
C GLU A 137 -24.37 8.14 12.17
N ILE A 138 -25.31 7.79 13.05
CA ILE A 138 -25.02 7.43 14.44
C ILE A 138 -25.67 6.09 14.74
N SER A 139 -24.90 5.18 15.35
CA SER A 139 -25.37 3.86 15.75
C SER A 139 -24.94 3.51 17.19
N ALA A 140 -25.51 2.44 17.74
CA ALA A 140 -25.02 1.88 19.00
C ALA A 140 -23.62 1.29 18.79
N CYS A 141 -22.72 1.52 19.74
CA CYS A 141 -21.38 0.93 19.69
C CYS A 141 -21.44 -0.55 20.13
N PRO A 142 -21.09 -1.52 19.26
CA PRO A 142 -21.23 -2.94 19.56
C PRO A 142 -20.37 -3.43 20.72
N TRP A 143 -19.21 -2.80 20.94
CA TRP A 143 -18.21 -3.21 21.93
C TRP A 143 -18.20 -2.34 23.19
N ASN A 144 -18.98 -1.25 23.23
CA ASN A 144 -19.07 -0.39 24.41
C ASN A 144 -20.48 0.25 24.54
N PRO A 145 -21.36 -0.30 25.42
CA PRO A 145 -22.75 0.13 25.52
C PRO A 145 -22.93 1.57 26.04
N ASP A 146 -21.92 2.14 26.70
CA ASP A 146 -21.94 3.50 27.24
C ASP A 146 -21.61 4.56 26.17
N THR A 147 -21.32 4.13 24.93
CA THR A 147 -20.89 5.01 23.83
C THR A 147 -21.75 4.84 22.57
N LYS A 148 -21.65 5.81 21.66
CA LYS A 148 -22.23 5.76 20.32
C LYS A 148 -21.11 5.79 19.28
N LEU A 149 -21.34 5.12 18.17
CA LEU A 149 -20.47 5.20 17.01
C LEU A 149 -21.05 6.24 16.04
N MET A 150 -20.22 7.17 15.57
CA MET A 150 -20.59 8.16 14.57
C MET A 150 -19.74 7.95 13.32
N MET A 151 -20.39 7.84 12.17
CA MET A 151 -19.76 7.85 10.86
C MET A 151 -19.93 9.23 10.24
N VAL A 152 -18.85 9.75 9.66
CA VAL A 152 -18.85 10.98 8.87
C VAL A 152 -18.28 10.62 7.49
N GLY A 153 -19.14 10.62 6.47
CA GLY A 153 -18.74 10.48 5.07
C GLY A 153 -18.67 11.85 4.40
N MET A 154 -17.66 12.07 3.57
CA MET A 154 -17.48 13.30 2.80
C MET A 154 -17.26 12.98 1.32
N GLN A 155 -17.95 13.68 0.43
CA GLN A 155 -17.81 13.47 -1.02
C GLN A 155 -17.54 14.81 -1.71
N ALA A 156 -16.36 14.94 -2.33
CA ALA A 156 -16.02 16.08 -3.17
C ALA A 156 -16.66 15.95 -4.57
N LYS A 157 -16.69 17.08 -5.30
CA LYS A 157 -17.12 17.09 -6.70
C LYS A 157 -16.17 16.21 -7.53
N GLN A 158 -16.74 15.33 -8.35
CA GLN A 158 -15.93 14.59 -9.33
C GLN A 158 -15.44 15.57 -10.41
N VAL A 159 -14.14 15.53 -10.68
CA VAL A 159 -13.52 16.30 -11.76
C VAL A 159 -13.67 15.50 -13.05
N ASP A 160 -14.13 16.15 -14.12
CA ASP A 160 -14.27 15.52 -15.42
C ASP A 160 -12.89 15.12 -15.97
N GLU A 161 -12.75 13.91 -16.50
CA GLU A 161 -11.47 13.39 -16.99
C GLU A 161 -10.92 14.20 -18.18
N LEU A 162 -11.81 14.92 -18.87
CA LEU A 162 -11.49 15.84 -19.96
C LEU A 162 -10.78 17.11 -19.47
N GLU A 163 -10.88 17.46 -18.19
CA GLU A 163 -10.22 18.63 -17.59
C GLU A 163 -8.84 18.33 -16.96
N LYS A 164 -8.36 17.08 -17.03
CA LYS A 164 -7.04 16.71 -16.48
C LYS A 164 -5.93 17.49 -17.18
N LYS A 165 -5.28 18.39 -16.43
CA LYS A 165 -4.10 19.14 -16.86
C LYS A 165 -2.96 18.21 -17.27
N PRO A 166 -2.10 18.60 -18.23
CA PRO A 166 -0.91 17.85 -18.60
C PRO A 166 -0.01 17.55 -17.38
N SER A 167 0.53 16.33 -17.32
CA SER A 167 1.36 15.87 -16.21
C SER A 167 2.81 15.69 -16.62
N ASN A 168 3.73 16.11 -15.75
CA ASN A 168 5.15 15.79 -15.78
C ASN A 168 5.42 14.86 -14.59
N LEU A 169 5.69 13.59 -14.87
CA LEU A 169 5.88 12.53 -13.89
C LEU A 169 7.32 12.04 -13.98
N VAL A 170 8.05 12.13 -12.87
CA VAL A 170 9.40 11.58 -12.74
C VAL A 170 9.35 10.44 -11.73
N PHE A 171 9.61 9.22 -12.19
CA PHE A 171 9.72 8.06 -11.32
C PHE A 171 11.17 7.89 -10.89
N LEU A 172 11.38 7.86 -9.58
CA LEU A 172 12.63 7.47 -8.95
C LEU A 172 12.42 6.06 -8.40
N ILE A 173 13.06 5.07 -9.01
CA ILE A 173 12.81 3.66 -8.73
C ILE A 173 14.04 3.04 -8.07
N ASP A 174 13.84 2.43 -6.91
CA ASP A 174 14.81 1.55 -6.29
C ASP A 174 14.92 0.26 -7.09
N VAL A 175 16.11 -0.06 -7.57
CA VAL A 175 16.40 -1.32 -8.26
C VAL A 175 17.44 -2.15 -7.49
N SER A 176 17.58 -1.92 -6.18
CA SER A 176 18.49 -2.70 -5.34
C SER A 176 18.11 -4.18 -5.29
N GLY A 177 19.05 -5.03 -4.90
CA GLY A 177 18.81 -6.47 -4.82
C GLY A 177 17.67 -6.87 -3.87
N SER A 178 17.33 -6.04 -2.87
CA SER A 178 16.19 -6.32 -1.97
C SER A 178 14.83 -6.16 -2.66
N MET A 179 14.79 -5.48 -3.81
CA MET A 179 13.59 -5.26 -4.62
C MET A 179 13.23 -6.43 -5.56
N ASP A 180 14.01 -7.52 -5.57
CA ASP A 180 13.85 -8.66 -6.51
C ASP A 180 12.61 -9.53 -6.24
N SER A 181 11.96 -9.41 -5.07
CA SER A 181 10.80 -10.23 -4.75
C SER A 181 9.56 -9.88 -5.60
N PRO A 182 8.67 -10.85 -5.93
CA PRO A 182 7.51 -10.63 -6.81
C PRO A 182 6.57 -9.49 -6.39
N ASP A 183 6.55 -9.16 -5.10
CA ASP A 183 5.73 -8.12 -4.48
C ASP A 183 6.42 -6.76 -4.37
N LYS A 184 7.64 -6.60 -4.90
CA LYS A 184 8.42 -5.34 -4.92
C LYS A 184 8.60 -4.78 -6.34
N LEU A 185 9.80 -4.81 -6.93
CA LEU A 185 10.05 -4.23 -8.26
C LEU A 185 9.12 -4.79 -9.35
N PRO A 186 8.84 -6.11 -9.42
CA PRO A 186 7.85 -6.65 -10.34
C PRO A 186 6.45 -6.06 -10.14
N LEU A 187 6.02 -5.81 -8.90
CA LEU A 187 4.75 -5.15 -8.61
C LEU A 187 4.77 -3.67 -9.03
N VAL A 188 5.87 -2.96 -8.78
CA VAL A 188 6.08 -1.57 -9.25
C VAL A 188 5.99 -1.49 -10.77
N LYS A 189 6.65 -2.41 -11.48
CA LYS A 189 6.59 -2.51 -12.95
C LYS A 189 5.15 -2.69 -13.43
N ASN A 190 4.40 -3.62 -12.84
CA ASN A 190 2.99 -3.83 -13.19
C ASN A 190 2.13 -2.58 -12.94
N ALA A 191 2.31 -1.91 -11.79
CA ALA A 191 1.59 -0.68 -11.48
C ALA A 191 1.91 0.44 -12.49
N PHE A 192 3.17 0.55 -12.92
CA PHE A 192 3.57 1.57 -13.89
C PHE A 192 3.08 1.25 -15.30
N LEU A 193 3.04 -0.02 -15.69
CA LEU A 193 2.43 -0.42 -16.97
C LEU A 193 0.94 -0.03 -17.02
N LEU A 194 0.19 -0.28 -15.94
CA LEU A 194 -1.21 0.16 -15.83
C LEU A 194 -1.36 1.69 -15.90
N LEU A 195 -0.44 2.43 -15.27
CA LEU A 195 -0.43 3.89 -15.35
C LEU A 195 -0.13 4.37 -16.77
N CYS A 196 0.75 3.68 -17.52
CA CYS A 196 1.10 4.03 -18.90
C CYS A 196 -0.10 3.97 -19.85
N GLU A 197 -1.06 3.07 -19.60
CA GLU A 197 -2.31 2.98 -20.36
C GLU A 197 -3.21 4.22 -20.20
N GLN A 198 -2.99 5.00 -19.14
CA GLN A 198 -3.78 6.19 -18.81
C GLN A 198 -3.11 7.51 -19.26
N LEU A 199 -1.90 7.44 -19.81
CA LEU A 199 -1.16 8.63 -20.23
C LEU A 199 -1.75 9.25 -21.50
N LYS A 200 -1.74 10.57 -21.53
CA LYS A 200 -2.16 11.38 -22.69
C LYS A 200 -0.93 11.89 -23.43
N GLU A 201 -1.13 12.29 -24.69
CA GLU A 201 -0.07 12.83 -25.57
C GLU A 201 0.71 14.01 -24.95
N ASN A 202 0.03 14.83 -24.14
CA ASN A 202 0.64 15.99 -23.50
C ASN A 202 1.36 15.68 -22.18
N ASP A 203 1.27 14.44 -21.70
CA ASP A 203 2.00 14.00 -20.51
C ASP A 203 3.48 13.76 -20.84
N THR A 204 4.31 13.79 -19.80
CA THR A 204 5.75 13.64 -19.90
C THR A 204 6.23 12.74 -18.78
N ILE A 205 6.97 11.69 -19.14
CA ILE A 205 7.45 10.65 -18.23
C ILE A 205 8.97 10.66 -18.24
N SER A 206 9.56 10.54 -17.06
CA SER A 206 10.99 10.23 -16.91
C SER A 206 11.16 9.13 -15.87
N ILE A 207 12.17 8.29 -16.05
CA ILE A 207 12.50 7.18 -15.15
C ILE A 207 13.97 7.32 -14.78
N VAL A 208 14.21 7.45 -13.47
CA VAL A 208 15.52 7.45 -12.84
C VAL A 208 15.57 6.23 -11.93
N THR A 209 16.59 5.41 -12.04
CA THR A 209 16.84 4.30 -11.11
C THR A 209 17.95 4.66 -10.15
N TYR A 210 17.92 4.05 -8.96
CA TYR A 210 19.04 4.09 -8.04
C TYR A 210 19.28 2.71 -7.42
N ALA A 211 20.54 2.27 -7.47
CA ALA A 211 21.08 1.07 -6.81
C ALA A 211 22.60 1.07 -6.93
N GLY A 212 23.29 1.91 -6.15
CA GLY A 212 24.76 2.00 -6.14
C GLY A 212 25.31 3.09 -7.06
N SER A 213 24.58 3.38 -8.14
CA SER A 213 24.75 4.54 -9.01
C SER A 213 23.40 4.95 -9.58
N ASP A 214 23.20 6.24 -9.82
CA ASP A 214 22.00 6.73 -10.51
C ASP A 214 22.08 6.44 -12.01
N GLN A 215 20.96 6.04 -12.61
CA GLN A 215 20.84 5.97 -14.06
C GLN A 215 19.54 6.61 -14.52
N VAL A 216 19.63 7.45 -15.54
CA VAL A 216 18.46 7.97 -16.25
C VAL A 216 18.11 6.97 -17.34
N ILE A 217 17.07 6.18 -17.09
CA ILE A 217 16.59 5.15 -18.02
C ILE A 217 15.75 5.79 -19.12
N LEU A 218 14.94 6.78 -18.74
CA LEU A 218 14.07 7.50 -19.67
C LEU A 218 14.01 8.98 -19.28
N GLU A 219 14.13 9.88 -20.24
CA GLU A 219 14.14 11.32 -19.99
C GLU A 219 13.15 12.06 -20.89
N GLY A 220 12.03 12.50 -20.30
CA GLY A 220 11.08 13.38 -20.96
C GLY A 220 10.27 12.77 -22.11
N ALA A 221 10.05 11.44 -22.11
CA ALA A 221 9.23 10.76 -23.10
C ALA A 221 7.79 11.26 -23.08
N LYS A 222 7.14 11.35 -24.24
CA LYS A 222 5.72 11.76 -24.30
C LYS A 222 4.83 10.60 -23.91
N GLY A 223 3.68 10.88 -23.30
CA GLY A 223 2.71 9.83 -22.96
C GLY A 223 2.23 9.02 -24.18
N SER A 224 2.34 9.59 -25.38
CA SER A 224 2.07 8.89 -26.65
C SER A 224 3.14 7.85 -27.03
N ASP A 225 4.33 7.92 -26.46
CA ASP A 225 5.47 7.05 -26.78
C ASP A 225 5.38 5.74 -25.98
N SER A 226 4.19 5.15 -25.89
CA SER A 226 3.87 4.05 -24.96
C SER A 226 4.81 2.87 -25.11
N LYS A 227 5.25 2.55 -26.33
CA LYS A 227 6.19 1.45 -26.57
C LYS A 227 7.55 1.70 -25.91
N GLU A 228 8.10 2.91 -26.03
CA GLU A 228 9.39 3.26 -25.43
C GLU A 228 9.30 3.23 -23.91
N ILE A 229 8.21 3.79 -23.35
CA ILE A 229 7.97 3.79 -21.91
C ILE A 229 7.82 2.37 -21.37
N MET A 230 7.00 1.54 -22.03
CA MET A 230 6.78 0.15 -21.60
C MET A 230 8.07 -0.66 -21.63
N THR A 231 8.86 -0.55 -22.71
CA THR A 231 10.17 -1.23 -22.80
C THR A 231 11.10 -0.76 -21.68
N ALA A 232 11.19 0.54 -21.43
CA ALA A 232 12.02 1.08 -20.35
C ALA A 232 11.62 0.54 -18.96
N ILE A 233 10.32 0.30 -18.72
CA ILE A 233 9.82 -0.30 -17.47
C ILE A 233 10.13 -1.80 -17.43
N GLU A 234 9.89 -2.51 -18.53
CA GLU A 234 10.11 -3.96 -18.63
C GLU A 234 11.58 -4.35 -18.49
N ASP A 235 12.51 -3.50 -18.94
CA ASP A 235 13.95 -3.71 -18.87
C ASP A 235 14.55 -3.41 -17.48
N LEU A 236 13.75 -2.91 -16.52
CA LEU A 236 14.21 -2.72 -15.14
C LEU A 236 14.51 -4.07 -14.48
N GLU A 237 15.73 -4.23 -13.98
CA GLU A 237 16.20 -5.42 -13.27
C GLU A 237 16.68 -5.03 -11.87
N ALA A 238 16.37 -5.87 -10.88
CA ALA A 238 16.90 -5.72 -9.53
C ALA A 238 18.37 -6.16 -9.51
N GLY A 239 19.24 -5.30 -8.99
CA GLY A 239 20.67 -5.57 -8.88
C GLY A 239 21.45 -4.37 -8.32
N GLY A 240 22.54 -4.66 -7.62
CA GLY A 240 23.42 -3.63 -7.04
C GLY A 240 23.27 -3.48 -5.52
N SER A 241 24.19 -2.72 -4.94
CA SER A 241 24.16 -2.32 -3.52
C SER A 241 23.47 -0.97 -3.42
N THR A 242 22.61 -0.75 -2.43
CA THR A 242 21.94 0.54 -2.21
C THR A 242 22.98 1.65 -2.01
N ALA A 243 22.97 2.65 -2.89
CA ALA A 243 23.61 3.94 -2.67
C ALA A 243 22.67 5.00 -3.20
N GLY A 244 22.06 5.78 -2.31
CA GLY A 244 20.82 6.51 -2.60
C GLY A 244 20.84 7.95 -2.09
N SER A 245 21.69 8.81 -2.65
CA SER A 245 21.56 10.27 -2.41
C SER A 245 21.68 11.16 -3.64
N GLU A 246 22.21 10.66 -4.76
CA GLU A 246 22.26 11.42 -6.01
C GLU A 246 20.94 11.32 -6.80
N GLY A 247 20.27 10.15 -6.78
CA GLY A 247 19.10 9.89 -7.62
C GLY A 247 17.93 10.85 -7.40
N ILE A 248 17.75 11.31 -6.15
CA ILE A 248 16.75 12.33 -5.82
C ILE A 248 17.08 13.66 -6.51
N LYS A 249 18.34 14.10 -6.48
CA LYS A 249 18.75 15.35 -7.13
C LYS A 249 18.55 15.25 -8.64
N THR A 250 18.97 14.13 -9.23
CA THR A 250 18.79 13.83 -10.66
C THR A 250 17.30 13.88 -11.04
N ALA A 251 16.43 13.27 -10.23
CA ALA A 251 14.98 13.31 -10.43
C ALA A 251 14.41 14.75 -10.37
N TYR A 252 14.85 15.56 -9.40
CA TYR A 252 14.41 16.97 -9.30
C TYR A 252 14.96 17.85 -10.44
N GLU A 253 16.18 17.60 -10.91
CA GLU A 253 16.75 18.28 -12.08
C GLU A 253 15.93 18.00 -13.34
N ILE A 254 15.59 16.74 -13.60
CA ILE A 254 14.72 16.35 -14.71
C ILE A 254 13.32 16.94 -14.54
N ALA A 255 12.75 16.88 -13.33
CA ALA A 255 11.45 17.46 -13.04
C ALA A 255 11.40 18.97 -13.37
N ARG A 256 12.47 19.71 -13.04
CA ARG A 256 12.62 21.13 -13.41
C ARG A 256 12.80 21.33 -14.91
N LYS A 257 13.56 20.47 -15.57
CA LYS A 257 13.82 20.55 -17.02
C LYS A 257 12.54 20.41 -17.84
N TYR A 258 11.63 19.52 -17.44
CA TYR A 258 10.36 19.28 -18.12
C TYR A 258 9.14 19.90 -17.41
N PHE A 259 9.40 20.91 -16.57
CA PHE A 259 8.37 21.53 -15.75
C PHE A 259 7.22 22.11 -16.59
N LYS A 260 5.98 21.81 -16.19
CA LYS A 260 4.77 22.33 -16.83
C LYS A 260 4.12 23.37 -15.92
N ALA A 261 4.19 24.65 -16.30
CA ALA A 261 3.68 25.76 -15.49
C ALA A 261 2.19 25.63 -15.15
N ASP A 262 1.36 25.27 -16.14
CA ASP A 262 -0.08 25.02 -15.97
C ASP A 262 -0.41 23.53 -15.89
N GLY A 263 0.53 22.71 -15.44
CA GLY A 263 0.41 21.25 -15.39
C GLY A 263 0.60 20.67 -13.98
N ASN A 264 0.40 19.37 -13.87
CA ASN A 264 0.77 18.61 -12.68
C ASN A 264 2.26 18.24 -12.78
N ASN A 265 3.05 18.51 -11.74
CA ASN A 265 4.45 18.10 -11.69
C ASN A 265 4.64 17.22 -10.45
N ARG A 266 5.07 15.96 -10.64
CA ARG A 266 5.23 15.01 -9.54
C ARG A 266 6.53 14.22 -9.70
N VAL A 267 7.27 14.11 -8.61
CA VAL A 267 8.33 13.12 -8.43
C VAL A 267 7.76 12.00 -7.56
N ILE A 268 7.81 10.76 -8.03
CA ILE A 268 7.27 9.58 -7.35
C ILE A 268 8.44 8.66 -7.03
N LEU A 269 8.67 8.40 -5.75
CA LEU A 269 9.69 7.48 -5.26
C LEU A 269 9.06 6.11 -5.01
N ALA A 270 9.64 5.06 -5.57
CA ALA A 270 9.27 3.67 -5.32
C ALA A 270 10.47 2.91 -4.71
N THR A 271 10.35 2.46 -3.46
CA THR A 271 11.39 1.78 -2.67
C THR A 271 10.77 0.83 -1.66
N ASP A 272 11.53 -0.12 -1.14
CA ASP A 272 11.14 -1.04 -0.06
C ASP A 272 11.52 -0.57 1.34
N GLY A 273 11.86 0.72 1.48
CA GLY A 273 12.14 1.38 2.77
C GLY A 273 13.62 1.45 3.12
N ASP A 274 14.48 0.75 2.38
CA ASP A 274 15.92 0.77 2.63
C ASP A 274 16.62 1.91 1.87
N LEU A 275 16.63 3.11 2.44
CA LEU A 275 17.45 4.24 1.95
C LEU A 275 18.89 4.14 2.49
N ASN A 276 19.52 2.98 2.39
CA ASN A 276 20.89 2.79 2.84
C ASN A 276 21.86 3.59 1.95
N VAL A 277 22.55 4.53 2.59
CA VAL A 277 23.69 5.35 2.12
C VAL A 277 23.33 6.72 1.52
N GLY A 278 23.44 7.73 2.38
CA GLY A 278 23.53 9.17 2.07
C GLY A 278 22.42 10.01 2.73
N ILE A 279 21.25 9.42 2.93
CA ILE A 279 20.10 9.97 3.65
C ILE A 279 19.61 8.86 4.57
N THR A 280 20.04 8.86 5.83
CA THR A 280 19.86 7.69 6.73
C THR A 280 18.56 7.72 7.51
N SER A 281 17.64 8.63 7.16
CA SER A 281 16.33 8.72 7.80
C SER A 281 15.29 9.41 6.92
N GLU A 282 14.02 9.07 7.11
CA GLU A 282 12.86 9.77 6.56
C GLU A 282 12.93 11.29 6.80
N GLY A 283 13.47 11.71 7.95
CA GLY A 283 13.66 13.11 8.30
C GLY A 283 14.69 13.84 7.42
N GLU A 284 15.76 13.17 7.01
CA GLU A 284 16.73 13.72 6.05
C GLU A 284 16.14 13.79 4.64
N LEU A 285 15.37 12.77 4.22
CA LEU A 285 14.67 12.76 2.95
C LEU A 285 13.69 13.93 2.88
N THR A 286 12.91 14.12 3.95
CA THR A 286 11.97 15.24 4.09
C THR A 286 12.68 16.59 4.00
N ARG A 287 13.86 16.74 4.63
CA ARG A 287 14.66 17.98 4.55
C ARG A 287 15.17 18.24 3.14
N LEU A 288 15.63 17.20 2.43
CA LEU A 288 16.08 17.34 1.04
C LEU A 288 14.92 17.74 0.14
N ILE A 289 13.76 17.06 0.24
CA ILE A 289 12.55 17.39 -0.50
C ILE A 289 12.11 18.83 -0.24
N LYS A 290 12.14 19.29 1.02
CA LYS A 290 11.81 20.67 1.38
C LYS A 290 12.77 21.72 0.81
N LYS A 291 14.01 21.34 0.51
CA LYS A 291 15.01 22.23 -0.11
C LYS A 291 14.82 22.35 -1.63
N GLU A 292 14.36 21.27 -2.27
CA GLU A 292 14.16 21.21 -3.72
C GLU A 292 12.78 21.75 -4.17
N LYS A 293 11.81 21.81 -3.27
CA LYS A 293 10.50 22.48 -3.44
C LYS A 293 10.62 23.99 -3.49
#